data_AF-A0AAE3TBC0-F1
#
_entry.id   AF-A0AAE3TBC0-F1
#
_cell.length_a   1.000
_cell.length_b   1.000
_cell.length_c   1.000
_cell.angle_alpha   90.00
_cell.angle_beta   90.00
_cell.angle_gamma   90.00
#
_symmetry.space_group_name_H-M   'P 1'
#
loop_
_entity.id
_entity.type
_entity.pdbx_description
1 polymer ?
#
loop_
_entity_poly.entity_id
_entity_poly.type
_entity_poly.pdbx_seq_one_letter_code
_entity_poly.pdbx_strand_id
1 'polypeptide(L)'
;MTRKELLLFAISACLATPFAWADPARDMSAPSERDLVVYYACEAAAARAFLDAETARTCSRTFTRIKMSLVPAILGAGQESVGIQEWADAHRAGYLAFRDWTVANPERVARARAKAMDLVPSEGFRIGGVWAR
;
A
#
# COMPACT_ATOMS: atom_id res chain seq x y z
N MET A 1 3.87 -27.51 -52.35
CA MET A 1 4.06 -26.86 -51.04
C MET A 1 4.19 -25.37 -51.27
N THR A 2 3.19 -24.58 -50.89
CA THR A 2 3.07 -23.16 -51.29
C THR A 2 3.52 -22.22 -50.18
N ARG A 3 4.07 -21.07 -50.58
CA ARG A 3 4.69 -20.01 -49.74
C ARG A 3 3.81 -19.46 -48.60
N LYS A 4 2.51 -19.80 -48.57
CA LYS A 4 1.53 -19.39 -47.53
C LYS A 4 1.60 -20.22 -46.24
N GLU A 5 2.12 -21.46 -46.30
CA GLU A 5 2.18 -22.35 -45.13
C GLU A 5 3.32 -22.01 -44.16
N LEU A 6 4.38 -21.32 -44.64
CA LEU A 6 5.53 -20.91 -43.83
C LEU A 6 5.27 -19.68 -42.94
N LEU A 7 4.20 -18.93 -43.19
CA LEU A 7 3.86 -17.73 -42.41
C LEU A 7 3.04 -18.02 -41.14
N LEU A 8 2.39 -19.19 -41.08
CA LEU A 8 1.57 -19.57 -39.91
C LEU A 8 2.39 -20.14 -38.74
N PHE A 9 3.58 -20.69 -39.00
CA PHE A 9 4.46 -21.20 -37.94
C PHE A 9 5.29 -20.11 -37.23
N ALA A 10 5.55 -18.97 -37.89
CA ALA A 10 6.35 -17.89 -37.30
C ALA A 10 5.60 -17.01 -36.30
N ILE A 11 4.25 -17.03 -36.30
CA ILE A 11 3.43 -16.21 -35.38
C ILE A 11 3.16 -16.93 -34.05
N SER A 12 3.29 -18.26 -34.02
CA SER A 12 2.93 -19.06 -32.83
C SER A 12 3.99 -19.06 -31.72
N ALA A 13 5.20 -18.54 -31.97
CA ALA A 13 6.31 -18.61 -31.01
C ALA A 13 6.50 -17.33 -30.17
N CYS A 14 5.76 -16.24 -30.41
CA CYS A 14 5.95 -14.97 -29.69
C CYS A 14 5.01 -14.75 -28.49
N LEU A 15 4.05 -15.64 -28.21
CA LEU A 15 3.05 -15.43 -27.14
C LEU A 15 3.32 -16.21 -25.84
N ALA A 16 4.48 -16.85 -25.69
CA ALA A 16 4.79 -17.66 -24.50
C ALA A 16 6.12 -17.28 -23.83
N THR A 17 6.45 -15.99 -23.78
CA THR A 17 7.31 -15.54 -22.69
C THR A 17 6.40 -15.17 -21.52
N PRO A 18 6.29 -15.99 -20.46
CA PRO A 18 5.89 -15.44 -19.17
C PRO A 18 6.99 -14.44 -18.84
N PHE A 19 6.72 -13.17 -19.09
CA PHE A 19 7.61 -12.08 -18.77
C PHE A 19 7.55 -11.89 -17.26
N ALA A 20 8.12 -12.86 -16.54
CA ALA A 20 8.41 -12.82 -15.14
C ALA A 20 9.60 -11.89 -14.95
N TRP A 21 9.35 -10.58 -15.02
CA TRP A 21 10.17 -9.60 -14.34
C TRP A 21 9.48 -9.29 -13.00
N ALA A 22 9.45 -10.30 -12.14
CA ALA A 22 9.59 -10.00 -10.72
C ALA A 22 11.01 -9.48 -10.53
N ASP A 23 11.21 -8.20 -10.83
CA ASP A 23 12.43 -7.50 -10.48
C ASP A 23 12.45 -7.38 -8.94
N PRO A 24 13.34 -8.08 -8.22
CA PRO A 24 13.43 -7.96 -6.78
C PRO A 24 13.83 -6.53 -6.34
N ALA A 25 14.25 -5.65 -7.27
CA ALA A 25 14.47 -4.23 -7.00
C ALA A 25 13.17 -3.39 -6.97
N ARG A 26 11.98 -3.97 -7.23
CA ARG A 26 10.67 -3.30 -7.09
C ARG A 26 9.91 -3.60 -5.80
N ASP A 27 10.57 -4.17 -4.79
CA ASP A 27 10.00 -4.25 -3.43
C ASP A 27 9.82 -2.86 -2.79
N MET A 28 10.34 -1.79 -3.40
CA MET A 28 10.11 -0.40 -2.97
C MET A 28 8.68 0.12 -3.21
N SER A 29 7.79 -0.65 -3.83
CA SER A 29 6.39 -0.26 -4.02
C SER A 29 5.41 -0.92 -3.04
N ALA A 30 5.85 -1.91 -2.26
CA ALA A 30 4.96 -2.56 -1.31
C ALA A 30 5.01 -1.86 0.07
N PRO A 31 3.84 -1.55 0.67
CA PRO A 31 3.79 -1.10 2.05
C PRO A 31 4.48 -2.10 2.98
N SER A 32 5.30 -1.61 3.93
CA SER A 32 5.95 -2.49 4.89
C SER A 32 4.91 -3.23 5.74
N GLU A 33 5.25 -4.44 6.22
CA GLU A 33 4.33 -5.19 7.09
C GLU A 33 3.98 -4.39 8.35
N ARG A 34 4.96 -3.69 8.94
CA ARG A 34 4.75 -2.82 10.09
C ARG A 34 3.75 -1.71 9.80
N ASP A 35 3.87 -1.05 8.64
CA ASP A 35 2.94 0.01 8.26
C ASP A 35 1.52 -0.52 8.06
N LEU A 36 1.38 -1.69 7.44
CA LEU A 36 0.07 -2.34 7.26
C LEU A 36 -0.60 -2.69 8.58
N VAL A 37 0.17 -3.24 9.54
CA VAL A 37 -0.34 -3.55 10.87
C VAL A 37 -0.82 -2.28 11.58
N VAL A 38 -0.02 -1.22 11.57
CA VAL A 38 -0.42 0.06 12.17
C VAL A 38 -1.61 0.67 11.44
N TYR A 39 -1.68 0.56 10.11
CA TYR A 39 -2.81 1.04 9.31
C TYR A 39 -4.12 0.39 9.75
N TYR A 40 -4.16 -0.93 9.81
CA TYR A 40 -5.39 -1.65 10.18
C TYR A 40 -5.74 -1.49 11.66
N ALA A 41 -4.74 -1.31 12.52
CA ALA A 41 -4.99 -1.04 13.93
C ALA A 41 -5.60 0.37 14.11
N CYS A 42 -5.13 1.36 13.36
CA CYS A 42 -5.72 2.68 13.29
C CYS A 42 -7.16 2.67 12.74
N GLU A 43 -7.45 1.90 11.68
CA GLU A 43 -8.82 1.75 11.17
C GLU A 43 -9.75 1.13 12.23
N ALA A 44 -9.29 0.08 12.90
CA ALA A 44 -10.08 -0.60 13.94
C ALA A 44 -10.30 0.27 15.18
N ALA A 45 -9.31 1.06 15.59
CA ALA A 45 -9.44 2.01 16.69
C ALA A 45 -10.43 3.14 16.35
N ALA A 46 -10.31 3.72 15.17
CA ALA A 46 -11.19 4.80 14.70
C ALA A 46 -12.65 4.33 14.51
N ALA A 47 -12.87 3.04 14.23
CA ALA A 47 -14.20 2.45 14.13
C ALA A 47 -14.91 2.32 15.50
N ARG A 48 -14.18 2.40 16.62
CA ARG A 48 -14.72 2.24 17.98
C ARG A 48 -14.92 3.56 18.71
N ALA A 49 -14.00 4.51 18.53
CA ALA A 49 -14.02 5.79 19.24
C ALA A 49 -13.25 6.87 18.48
N PHE A 50 -13.42 8.12 18.93
CA PHE A 50 -12.52 9.20 18.53
C PHE A 50 -11.09 8.92 19.00
N LEU A 51 -10.12 9.17 18.14
CA LEU A 51 -8.71 9.04 18.47
C LEU A 51 -8.23 10.30 19.20
N ASP A 52 -7.38 10.13 20.21
CA ASP A 52 -6.64 11.26 20.76
C ASP A 52 -5.68 11.87 19.71
N ALA A 53 -5.20 13.08 19.99
CA ALA A 53 -4.39 13.84 19.03
C ALA A 53 -3.07 13.15 18.64
N GLU A 54 -2.45 12.40 19.56
CA GLU A 54 -1.18 11.72 19.31
C GLU A 54 -1.40 10.48 18.44
N THR A 55 -2.41 9.69 18.78
CA THR A 55 -2.84 8.52 18.01
C THR A 55 -3.25 8.94 16.60
N ALA A 56 -4.09 9.97 16.46
CA ALA A 56 -4.51 10.50 15.17
C ALA A 56 -3.30 10.93 14.32
N ARG A 57 -2.34 11.66 14.90
CA ARG A 57 -1.10 12.08 14.20
C ARG A 57 -0.29 10.88 13.74
N THR A 58 -0.19 9.83 14.56
CA THR A 58 0.52 8.60 14.19
C THR A 58 -0.19 7.87 13.05
N CYS A 59 -1.50 7.73 13.11
CA CYS A 59 -2.30 7.15 12.04
C CYS A 59 -2.16 7.94 10.73
N SER A 60 -2.27 9.27 10.77
CA SER A 60 -2.09 10.13 9.59
C SER A 60 -0.71 10.00 8.95
N ARG A 61 0.37 9.93 9.75
CA ARG A 61 1.74 9.72 9.25
C ARG A 61 1.89 8.35 8.58
N THR A 62 1.35 7.30 9.18
CA THR A 62 1.38 5.94 8.61
C THR A 62 0.59 5.88 7.30
N PHE A 63 -0.62 6.44 7.26
CA PHE A 63 -1.44 6.48 6.04
C PHE A 63 -0.73 7.23 4.90
N THR A 64 -0.08 8.34 5.23
CA THR A 64 0.71 9.11 4.26
C THR A 64 1.89 8.29 3.74
N ARG A 65 2.65 7.64 4.62
CA ARG A 65 3.79 6.81 4.24
C ARG A 65 3.39 5.68 3.29
N ILE A 66 2.30 4.98 3.59
CA ILE A 66 1.76 3.92 2.73
C ILE A 66 1.39 4.47 1.36
N LYS A 67 0.59 5.55 1.31
CA LYS A 67 0.15 6.14 0.04
C LYS A 67 1.33 6.60 -0.80
N MET A 68 2.31 7.26 -0.18
CA MET A 68 3.46 7.80 -0.89
C MET A 68 4.43 6.71 -1.36
N SER A 69 4.52 5.57 -0.64
CA SER A 69 5.31 4.41 -1.12
C SER A 69 4.83 3.85 -2.47
N LEU A 70 3.58 4.17 -2.85
CA LEU A 70 2.94 3.74 -4.09
C LEU A 70 2.91 4.83 -5.17
N VAL A 71 3.47 6.02 -4.91
CA VAL A 71 3.50 7.15 -5.86
C VAL A 71 4.95 7.55 -6.13
N PRO A 72 5.58 6.99 -7.19
CA PRO A 72 7.00 7.23 -7.48
C PRO A 72 7.36 8.70 -7.68
N ALA A 73 6.44 9.51 -8.21
CA ALA A 73 6.68 10.90 -8.59
C ALA A 73 6.99 11.83 -7.40
N ILE A 74 6.56 11.48 -6.18
CA ILE A 74 6.64 12.37 -5.00
C ILE A 74 7.73 11.94 -4.01
N LEU A 75 8.25 10.71 -4.13
CA LEU A 75 9.20 10.11 -3.19
C LEU A 75 10.52 10.89 -3.04
N GLY A 76 10.89 11.75 -3.98
CA GLY A 76 12.13 12.54 -3.93
C GLY A 76 11.97 14.01 -3.53
N ALA A 77 10.77 14.57 -3.64
CA ALA A 77 10.56 16.01 -3.50
C ALA A 77 10.27 16.40 -2.03
N GLY A 78 9.55 15.54 -1.30
CA GLY A 78 9.05 15.87 0.03
C GLY A 78 7.85 16.81 -0.03
N GLN A 79 7.04 16.84 1.04
CA GLN A 79 5.79 17.61 1.04
C GLN A 79 6.03 19.12 0.85
N GLU A 80 7.12 19.65 1.38
CA GLU A 80 7.41 21.10 1.38
C GLU A 80 7.81 21.64 0.00
N SER A 81 8.20 20.77 -0.92
CA SER A 81 8.66 21.17 -2.26
C SER A 81 7.56 21.12 -3.32
N VAL A 82 6.36 20.64 -2.98
CA VAL A 82 5.25 20.47 -3.92
C VAL A 82 4.08 21.39 -3.54
N GLY A 83 3.35 21.87 -4.55
CA GLY A 83 2.16 22.68 -4.31
C GLY A 83 1.08 21.87 -3.57
N ILE A 84 0.23 22.56 -2.80
CA ILE A 84 -0.86 21.88 -2.05
C ILE A 84 -1.78 21.05 -2.94
N GLN A 85 -2.03 21.50 -4.18
CA GLN A 85 -2.85 20.79 -5.15
C GLN A 85 -2.17 19.51 -5.62
N GLU A 86 -0.89 19.60 -5.99
CA GLU A 86 -0.09 18.45 -6.42
C GLU A 86 0.04 17.41 -5.29
N TRP A 87 0.23 17.86 -4.06
CA TRP A 87 0.23 17.00 -2.88
C TRP A 87 -1.11 16.28 -2.68
N ALA A 88 -2.23 16.99 -2.85
CA ALA A 88 -3.56 16.40 -2.76
C ALA A 88 -3.80 15.35 -3.87
N ASP A 89 -3.39 15.64 -5.10
CA ASP A 89 -3.51 14.74 -6.24
C ASP A 89 -2.66 13.48 -6.05
N ALA A 90 -1.43 13.62 -5.53
CA ALA A 90 -0.59 12.49 -5.16
C ALA A 90 -1.19 11.66 -4.03
N HIS A 91 -1.76 12.29 -3.00
CA HIS A 91 -2.46 11.57 -1.93
C HIS A 91 -3.65 10.76 -2.45
N ARG A 92 -4.39 11.31 -3.41
CA ARG A 92 -5.49 10.62 -4.08
C ARG A 92 -4.98 9.44 -4.90
N ALA A 93 -3.95 9.65 -5.72
CA ALA A 93 -3.34 8.60 -6.53
C ALA A 93 -2.80 7.46 -5.66
N GLY A 94 -2.08 7.79 -4.59
CA GLY A 94 -1.54 6.81 -3.65
C GLY A 94 -2.62 6.05 -2.88
N TYR A 95 -3.75 6.69 -2.56
CA TYR A 95 -4.90 5.99 -1.99
C TYR A 95 -5.51 4.97 -2.95
N LEU A 96 -5.74 5.35 -4.21
CA LEU A 96 -6.28 4.44 -5.22
C LEU A 96 -5.32 3.27 -5.47
N ALA A 97 -4.03 3.56 -5.64
CA ALA A 97 -3.00 2.53 -5.77
C ALA A 97 -2.96 1.58 -4.57
N PHE A 98 -3.14 2.10 -3.34
CA PHE A 98 -3.20 1.26 -2.15
C PHE A 98 -4.43 0.35 -2.15
N ARG A 99 -5.60 0.86 -2.58
CA ARG A 99 -6.81 0.04 -2.71
C ARG A 99 -6.60 -1.11 -3.70
N ASP A 100 -6.06 -0.82 -4.88
CA ASP A 100 -5.76 -1.85 -5.88
C ASP A 100 -4.75 -2.87 -5.36
N TRP A 101 -3.70 -2.37 -4.67
CA TRP A 101 -2.71 -3.22 -4.02
C TRP A 101 -3.34 -4.15 -2.98
N THR A 102 -4.27 -3.66 -2.13
CA THR A 102 -4.93 -4.52 -1.12
C THR A 102 -5.77 -5.63 -1.74
N VAL A 103 -6.42 -5.37 -2.87
CA VAL A 103 -7.17 -6.38 -3.62
C VAL A 103 -6.24 -7.44 -4.21
N ALA A 104 -5.08 -7.03 -4.73
CA ALA A 104 -4.09 -7.93 -5.29
C ALA A 104 -3.29 -8.71 -4.22
N ASN A 105 -3.32 -8.30 -2.96
CA ASN A 105 -2.50 -8.86 -1.88
C ASN A 105 -3.34 -9.33 -0.66
N PRO A 106 -4.39 -10.15 -0.85
CA PRO A 106 -5.36 -10.47 0.21
C PRO A 106 -4.72 -11.18 1.40
N GLU A 107 -3.71 -12.04 1.18
CA GLU A 107 -3.04 -12.74 2.28
C GLU A 107 -2.22 -11.80 3.18
N ARG A 108 -1.53 -10.82 2.58
CA ARG A 108 -0.77 -9.82 3.34
C ARG A 108 -1.71 -8.95 4.16
N VAL A 109 -2.83 -8.55 3.57
CA VAL A 109 -3.90 -7.82 4.25
C VAL A 109 -4.47 -8.63 5.42
N ALA A 110 -4.79 -9.90 5.20
CA ALA A 110 -5.33 -10.78 6.24
C ALA A 110 -4.36 -10.93 7.41
N ARG A 111 -3.07 -11.20 7.14
CA ARG A 111 -2.04 -11.30 8.19
C ARG A 111 -1.87 -9.99 8.96
N ALA A 112 -1.82 -8.86 8.26
CA ALA A 112 -1.68 -7.56 8.91
C ALA A 112 -2.90 -7.21 9.78
N ARG A 113 -4.11 -7.53 9.32
CA ARG A 113 -5.35 -7.36 10.10
C ARG A 113 -5.39 -8.23 11.34
N ALA A 114 -4.97 -9.50 11.23
CA ALA A 114 -4.88 -10.40 12.38
C ALA A 114 -3.94 -9.82 13.45
N LYS A 115 -2.72 -9.43 13.07
CA LYS A 115 -1.75 -8.78 13.97
C LYS A 115 -2.25 -7.45 14.52
N ALA A 116 -3.01 -6.68 13.74
CA ALA A 116 -3.56 -5.42 14.20
C ALA A 116 -4.56 -5.59 15.35
N MET A 117 -5.32 -6.69 15.37
CA MET A 117 -6.28 -6.97 16.46
C MET A 117 -5.57 -7.16 17.80
N ASP A 118 -4.35 -7.66 17.81
CA ASP A 118 -3.53 -7.80 19.02
C ASP A 118 -3.12 -6.43 19.60
N LEU A 119 -3.12 -5.36 18.79
CA LEU A 119 -2.73 -4.01 19.19
C LEU A 119 -3.91 -3.13 19.65
N VAL A 120 -5.14 -3.55 19.37
CA VAL A 120 -6.37 -2.81 19.72
C VAL A 120 -7.15 -3.61 20.77
N PRO A 121 -6.64 -3.72 22.03
CA PRO A 121 -7.39 -4.37 23.09
C PRO A 121 -8.75 -3.70 23.29
N SER A 122 -9.68 -4.43 23.90
CA SER A 122 -11.04 -3.94 24.21
C SER A 122 -11.05 -2.65 25.03
N GLU A 123 -9.96 -2.36 25.75
CA GLU A 123 -9.81 -1.20 26.65
C GLU A 123 -9.11 0.01 26.02
N GLY A 124 -8.77 -0.02 24.73
CA GLY A 124 -8.19 1.13 24.01
C GLY A 124 -7.02 0.77 23.10
N PHE A 125 -6.69 1.65 22.15
CA PHE A 125 -5.61 1.45 21.19
C PHE A 125 -4.28 1.98 21.73
N ARG A 126 -3.19 1.21 21.62
CA ARG A 126 -1.86 1.59 22.10
C ARG A 126 -0.83 1.51 20.98
N ILE A 127 -0.29 2.66 20.57
CA ILE A 127 0.95 2.72 19.79
C ILE A 127 2.03 3.32 20.70
N GLY A 128 3.02 2.52 21.10
CA GLY A 128 4.17 3.03 21.87
C GLY A 128 4.04 3.02 23.41
N GLY A 129 3.01 2.38 23.97
CA GLY A 129 2.99 2.02 25.39
C GLY A 129 2.39 3.04 26.37
N VAL A 130 1.69 4.09 25.93
CA VAL A 130 0.97 5.04 26.81
C VAL A 130 -0.54 4.87 26.65
N TRP A 131 -1.30 4.85 27.75
CA TRP A 131 -2.77 4.75 27.73
C TRP A 131 -3.39 6.15 27.58
N ALA A 132 -4.21 6.35 26.56
CA ALA A 132 -5.25 7.38 26.62
C ALA A 132 -6.45 6.78 27.39
N ARG A 133 -6.91 7.48 28.43
CA ARG A 133 -8.16 7.16 29.14
C ARG A 133 -9.28 8.04 28.61
#